data_AF-A0A930SAW0-F1
#
_entry.id   AF-A0A930SAW0-F1
#
_cell.length_a   1.000
_cell.length_b   1.000
_cell.length_c   1.000
_cell.angle_alpha   90.00
_cell.angle_beta   90.00
_cell.angle_gamma   90.00
#
_symmetry.space_group_name_H-M   'P 1'
#
loop_
_entity.id
_entity.type
_entity.pdbx_description
1 polymer ?
#
loop_
_entity_poly.entity_id
_entity_poly.type
_entity_poly.pdbx_seq_one_letter_code
_entity_poly.pdbx_strand_id
1 'polypeptide(L)'
;MDQSQLAESIANKIEYSFTDAFLVKLLDPIKVKKEFSKPVDVKPAKKDDNGVEAVDFDKVETEVKEVESDFRKAVVIKTPLSFEHKENMPYEINVGDVVLVRNMRGEYFDLLKDSKLVHYYDIVAVCK
;
A
#
# COMPACT_ATOMS: atom_id res chain seq x y z
N MET A 1 -21.33 12.54 2.52
CA MET A 1 -21.06 12.89 1.11
C MET A 1 -20.80 11.57 0.42
N ASP A 2 -21.58 11.24 -0.61
CA ASP A 2 -21.47 9.95 -1.29
C ASP A 2 -20.15 9.90 -2.07
N GLN A 3 -19.29 8.97 -1.69
CA GLN A 3 -17.94 8.83 -2.24
C GLN A 3 -17.99 8.44 -3.72
N SER A 4 -19.03 7.71 -4.15
CA SER A 4 -19.22 7.32 -5.54
C SER A 4 -19.55 8.54 -6.42
N GLN A 5 -20.46 9.41 -5.97
CA GLN A 5 -20.80 10.64 -6.71
C GLN A 5 -19.59 11.57 -6.90
N LEU A 6 -18.73 11.68 -5.88
CA LEU A 6 -17.50 12.46 -5.97
C LEU A 6 -16.52 11.82 -6.96
N ALA A 7 -16.34 10.50 -6.88
CA ALA A 7 -15.46 9.76 -7.78
C ALA A 7 -15.91 9.91 -9.24
N GLU A 8 -17.19 9.77 -9.53
CA GLU A 8 -17.77 9.98 -10.86
C GLU A 8 -17.57 11.42 -11.37
N SER A 9 -17.79 12.43 -10.51
CA SER A 9 -17.57 13.84 -10.86
C SER A 9 -16.11 14.12 -11.25
N ILE A 10 -15.16 13.47 -10.57
CA ILE A 10 -13.73 13.57 -10.90
C ILE A 10 -13.43 12.80 -12.19
N ALA A 11 -13.93 11.58 -12.32
CA ALA A 11 -13.75 10.72 -13.49
C ALA A 11 -14.16 11.41 -14.79
N ASN A 12 -15.28 12.12 -14.78
CA ASN A 12 -15.84 12.84 -15.92
C ASN A 12 -14.98 14.03 -16.38
N LYS A 13 -14.08 14.54 -15.53
CA LYS A 13 -13.14 15.63 -15.89
C LYS A 13 -11.86 15.12 -16.53
N ILE A 14 -11.64 13.81 -16.55
CA ILE A 14 -10.46 13.19 -17.15
C ILE A 14 -10.80 12.81 -18.60
N GLU A 15 -10.24 13.56 -19.54
CA GLU A 15 -10.55 13.49 -20.98
C GLU A 15 -9.94 12.28 -21.72
N TYR A 16 -9.43 11.30 -20.97
CA TYR A 16 -8.85 10.08 -21.51
C TYR A 16 -9.24 8.85 -20.69
N SER A 17 -9.01 7.69 -21.31
CA SER A 17 -9.18 6.38 -20.69
C SER A 17 -7.82 5.73 -20.52
N PHE A 18 -7.62 5.05 -19.40
CA PHE A 18 -6.41 4.30 -19.13
C PHE A 18 -6.53 2.93 -19.81
N THR A 19 -5.44 2.42 -20.39
CA THR A 19 -5.48 1.14 -21.11
C THR A 19 -5.56 -0.03 -20.13
N ASP A 20 -4.66 -0.07 -19.14
CA ASP A 20 -4.42 -1.27 -18.32
C ASP A 20 -4.33 -1.04 -16.81
N ALA A 21 -4.41 0.22 -16.37
CA ALA A 21 -4.31 0.59 -14.96
C ALA A 21 -5.57 1.31 -14.49
N PHE A 22 -6.04 0.95 -13.30
CA PHE A 22 -7.07 1.67 -12.58
C PHE A 22 -6.48 2.98 -12.06
N LEU A 23 -7.20 4.08 -12.24
CA LEU A 23 -6.91 5.29 -11.48
C LEU A 23 -7.62 5.18 -10.13
N VAL A 24 -6.86 5.25 -9.05
CA VAL A 24 -7.39 5.17 -7.69
C VAL A 24 -6.90 6.35 -6.85
N LYS A 25 -7.74 6.85 -5.94
CA LYS A 25 -7.35 7.84 -4.93
C LYS A 25 -7.07 7.15 -3.60
N LEU A 26 -5.85 7.30 -3.09
CA LEU A 26 -5.43 6.70 -1.83
C LEU A 26 -6.17 7.35 -0.66
N LEU A 27 -6.72 6.52 0.24
CA LEU A 27 -7.29 6.95 1.53
C LEU A 27 -6.19 7.07 2.59
N ASP A 28 -6.52 7.44 3.82
CA ASP A 28 -5.50 7.56 4.88
C ASP A 28 -4.73 6.24 5.11
N PRO A 29 -3.42 6.31 5.43
CA PRO A 29 -2.63 5.11 5.74
C PRO A 29 -3.23 4.32 6.90
N ILE A 30 -3.22 2.99 6.76
CA ILE A 30 -3.59 2.09 7.86
C ILE A 30 -2.37 1.94 8.76
N LYS A 31 -2.51 2.20 10.06
CA LYS A 31 -1.44 1.99 11.03
C LYS A 31 -1.55 0.61 11.67
N VAL A 32 -0.42 -0.08 11.79
CA VAL A 32 -0.32 -1.42 12.39
C VAL A 32 0.81 -1.43 13.42
N LYS A 33 0.63 -2.21 14.49
CA LYS A 33 1.68 -2.47 15.46
C LYS A 33 2.50 -3.65 14.97
N LYS A 34 3.81 -3.44 14.73
CA LYS A 34 4.75 -4.51 14.38
C LYS A 34 5.78 -4.66 15.51
N GLU A 35 6.10 -5.91 15.81
CA GLU A 35 7.15 -6.26 16.77
C GLU A 35 8.49 -6.32 16.05
N PHE A 36 9.48 -5.63 16.61
CA PHE A 36 10.84 -5.61 16.11
C PHE A 36 11.77 -6.17 17.18
N SER A 37 12.60 -7.13 16.78
CA SER A 37 13.69 -7.63 17.61
C SER A 37 14.84 -6.64 17.57
N LYS A 38 15.12 -5.99 18.69
CA LYS A 38 16.31 -5.15 18.84
C LYS A 38 17.35 -5.95 19.64
N PRO A 39 18.58 -6.14 19.11
CA PRO A 39 19.67 -6.67 19.90
C PRO A 39 19.94 -5.72 21.08
N VAL A 40 20.02 -6.25 22.29
CA VAL A 40 20.43 -5.46 23.45
C VAL A 40 21.94 -5.34 23.40
N ASP A 41 22.45 -4.11 23.32
CA ASP A 41 23.87 -3.84 23.42
C ASP A 41 24.37 -4.24 24.81
N VAL A 42 24.95 -5.44 24.91
CA VAL A 42 25.63 -5.85 26.14
C VAL A 42 26.96 -5.08 26.16
N LYS A 43 27.14 -4.22 27.16
CA LYS A 43 28.39 -3.49 27.49
C LYS A 43 29.64 -4.37 27.28
N PRO A 44 30.80 -3.78 26.94
CA PRO A 44 31.80 -4.37 26.06
C PRO A 44 32.19 -5.77 26.49
N ALA A 45 32.13 -6.67 25.51
CA ALA A 45 32.57 -8.03 25.66
C ALA A 45 33.99 -8.12 26.22
N LYS A 46 34.24 -9.17 27.00
CA LYS A 46 35.61 -9.51 27.42
C LYS A 46 36.46 -9.67 26.16
N LYS A 47 37.53 -8.86 26.05
CA LYS A 47 38.54 -9.05 25.01
C LYS A 47 39.14 -10.44 25.15
N ASP A 48 39.28 -11.14 24.03
CA ASP A 48 40.10 -12.34 23.99
C ASP A 48 41.60 -11.98 24.12
N ASP A 49 42.45 -12.99 24.28
CA ASP A 49 43.90 -12.81 24.48
C ASP A 49 44.60 -12.16 23.26
N ASN A 50 43.90 -11.99 22.13
CA ASN A 50 44.37 -11.32 20.92
C ASN A 50 43.82 -9.88 20.78
N GLY A 51 43.05 -9.40 21.77
CA GLY A 51 42.50 -8.04 21.79
C GLY A 51 41.27 -7.82 20.91
N VAL A 52 40.63 -8.90 20.42
CA VAL A 52 39.42 -8.82 19.61
C VAL A 52 38.19 -8.82 20.53
N GLU A 53 37.30 -7.83 20.34
CA GLU A 53 36.03 -7.73 21.07
C GLU A 53 34.98 -8.62 20.39
N ALA A 54 34.57 -9.70 21.05
CA ALA A 54 33.51 -10.58 20.56
C ALA A 54 32.14 -10.05 20.98
N VAL A 55 31.40 -9.37 20.09
CA VAL A 55 30.08 -8.82 20.44
C VAL A 55 29.05 -9.95 20.60
N ASP A 56 28.83 -10.42 21.84
CA ASP A 56 27.77 -11.38 22.17
C ASP A 56 26.43 -10.66 22.32
N PHE A 57 25.52 -10.89 21.37
CA PHE A 57 24.12 -10.44 21.44
C PHE A 57 23.25 -11.49 22.13
N ASP A 58 23.47 -11.72 23.43
CA ASP A 58 22.77 -12.78 24.18
C ASP A 58 21.30 -12.47 24.54
N LYS A 59 20.89 -11.20 24.41
CA LYS A 59 19.53 -10.76 24.76
C LYS A 59 18.91 -9.97 23.63
N VAL A 60 17.71 -10.40 23.23
CA VAL A 60 16.86 -9.71 22.26
C VAL A 60 15.72 -9.08 23.04
N GLU A 61 15.53 -7.77 22.89
CA GLU A 61 14.36 -7.06 23.41
C GLU A 61 13.33 -6.89 22.29
N THR A 62 12.06 -7.16 22.60
CA THR A 62 10.96 -6.93 21.67
C THR A 62 10.46 -5.50 21.81
N GLU A 63 10.62 -4.70 20.75
CA GLU A 63 10.10 -3.34 20.68
C GLU A 63 8.85 -3.32 19.78
N VAL A 64 7.72 -2.83 20.29
CA VAL A 64 6.49 -2.65 19.49
C VAL A 64 6.47 -1.25 18.91
N LYS A 65 6.49 -1.12 17.58
CA LYS A 65 6.34 0.17 16.88
C LYS A 65 5.06 0.23 16.08
N GLU A 66 4.43 1.39 16.09
CA GLU A 66 3.34 1.72 15.19
C GLU A 66 3.93 2.18 13.86
N VAL A 67 3.67 1.42 12.79
CA VAL A 67 4.16 1.69 11.44
C VAL A 67 3.00 1.67 10.46
N GLU A 68 3.21 2.26 9.29
CA GLU A 68 2.23 2.16 8.21
C GLU A 68 2.17 0.73 7.67
N SER A 69 0.96 0.30 7.36
CA SER A 69 0.69 -0.95 6.65
C SER A 69 1.24 -0.88 5.23
N ASP A 70 1.77 -2.02 4.76
CA ASP A 70 2.16 -2.20 3.37
C ASP A 70 0.96 -2.19 2.42
N PHE A 71 -0.26 -2.23 2.96
CA PHE A 71 -1.53 -2.14 2.25
C PHE A 71 -2.25 -0.85 2.60
N ARG A 72 -2.93 -0.28 1.60
CA ARG A 72 -3.69 0.96 1.72
C ARG A 72 -5.04 0.82 1.03
N LYS A 73 -6.08 1.41 1.61
CA LYS A 73 -7.37 1.52 0.94
C LYS A 73 -7.32 2.64 -0.10
N ALA A 74 -8.03 2.48 -1.20
CA ALA A 74 -8.13 3.47 -2.25
C ALA A 74 -9.52 3.46 -2.87
N VAL A 75 -10.00 4.63 -3.31
CA VAL A 75 -11.27 4.78 -4.05
C VAL A 75 -10.99 4.64 -5.53
N VAL A 76 -11.76 3.84 -6.23
CA VAL A 76 -11.67 3.73 -7.69
C VAL A 76 -12.24 5.00 -8.34
N ILE A 77 -11.42 5.67 -9.16
CA ILE A 77 -11.81 6.86 -9.90
C ILE A 77 -12.07 6.52 -11.37
N LYS A 78 -11.24 5.67 -11.99
CA LYS A 78 -11.48 5.12 -13.33
C LYS A 78 -11.06 3.65 -13.44
N THR A 79 -11.85 2.90 -14.20
CA THR A 79 -11.57 1.55 -14.68
C THR A 79 -10.75 1.61 -15.98
N PRO A 80 -9.82 0.66 -16.22
CA PRO A 80 -9.09 0.59 -17.48
C PRO A 80 -9.89 -0.10 -18.58
N LEU A 81 -9.63 0.26 -19.83
CA LEU A 81 -10.27 -0.34 -21.00
C LEU A 81 -10.09 -1.86 -21.05
N SER A 82 -8.92 -2.38 -20.69
CA SER A 82 -8.66 -3.82 -20.69
C SER A 82 -9.43 -4.59 -19.63
N PHE A 83 -9.93 -3.92 -18.59
CA PHE A 83 -10.84 -4.51 -17.60
C PHE A 83 -12.29 -4.48 -18.09
N GLU A 84 -12.74 -3.34 -18.63
CA GLU A 84 -14.11 -3.16 -19.15
C GLU A 84 -14.44 -4.11 -20.31
N HIS A 85 -13.46 -4.40 -21.17
CA HIS A 85 -13.62 -5.28 -22.32
C HIS A 85 -13.21 -6.74 -22.03
N LYS A 86 -12.91 -7.07 -20.77
CA LYS A 86 -12.51 -8.43 -20.41
C LYS A 86 -13.74 -9.28 -20.12
N GLU A 87 -13.96 -10.29 -20.94
CA GLU A 87 -14.99 -11.28 -20.68
C GLU A 87 -14.61 -12.18 -19.49
N ASN A 88 -15.59 -12.58 -18.69
CA ASN A 88 -15.45 -13.55 -17.58
C ASN A 88 -14.53 -13.11 -16.42
N MET A 89 -14.50 -11.82 -16.08
CA MET A 89 -13.84 -11.42 -14.82
C MET A 89 -14.58 -12.02 -13.61
N PRO A 90 -13.86 -12.66 -12.67
CA PRO A 90 -14.49 -13.33 -11.52
C PRO A 90 -14.97 -12.35 -10.45
N TYR A 91 -14.78 -11.06 -10.64
CA TYR A 91 -15.16 -9.99 -9.73
C TYR A 91 -15.48 -8.72 -10.50
N GLU A 92 -16.33 -7.90 -9.91
CA GLU A 92 -16.73 -6.59 -10.41
C GLU A 92 -16.03 -5.50 -9.59
N ILE A 93 -15.54 -4.46 -10.27
CA ILE A 93 -14.94 -3.28 -9.65
C ILE A 93 -15.46 -2.07 -10.40
N ASN A 94 -16.20 -1.21 -9.71
CA ASN A 94 -16.85 -0.04 -10.26
C ASN A 94 -16.21 1.26 -9.75
N VAL A 95 -16.47 2.36 -10.46
CA VAL A 95 -16.10 3.70 -9.99
C VAL A 95 -16.80 3.97 -8.65
N GLY A 96 -16.05 4.50 -7.69
CA GLY A 96 -16.53 4.74 -6.32
C GLY A 96 -16.22 3.60 -5.34
N ASP A 97 -15.98 2.38 -5.83
CA ASP A 97 -15.63 1.26 -4.96
C ASP A 97 -14.37 1.54 -4.16
N VAL A 98 -14.32 0.98 -2.94
CA VAL A 98 -13.12 1.00 -2.12
C VAL A 98 -12.37 -0.30 -2.33
N VAL A 99 -11.12 -0.21 -2.75
CA VAL A 99 -10.24 -1.35 -2.96
C VAL A 99 -9.06 -1.31 -2.00
N LEU A 100 -8.50 -2.47 -1.67
CA LEU A 100 -7.25 -2.61 -0.94
C LEU A 100 -6.12 -2.85 -1.93
N VAL A 101 -5.08 -2.02 -1.89
CA VAL A 101 -3.92 -2.11 -2.79
C VAL A 101 -2.63 -2.22 -1.99
N ARG A 102 -1.56 -2.72 -2.60
CA ARG A 102 -0.21 -2.63 -2.04
C ARG A 102 0.29 -1.18 -2.17
N ASN A 103 0.60 -0.53 -1.05
CA ASN A 103 0.97 0.90 -1.02
C ASN A 103 2.21 1.22 -1.85
N MET A 104 3.19 0.31 -1.89
CA MET A 104 4.44 0.49 -2.66
C MET A 104 4.31 0.19 -4.17
N ARG A 105 3.17 -0.35 -4.63
CA ARG A 105 2.94 -0.66 -6.05
C ARG A 105 2.23 0.50 -6.75
N GLY A 106 2.16 0.41 -8.08
CA GLY A 106 1.57 1.42 -8.94
C GLY A 106 2.41 2.69 -9.09
N GLU A 107 2.02 3.51 -10.04
CA GLU A 107 2.66 4.79 -10.35
C GLU A 107 1.84 5.94 -9.76
N TYR A 108 2.49 6.98 -9.26
CA TYR A 108 1.78 8.20 -8.86
C TYR A 108 1.23 8.90 -10.08
N PHE A 109 -0.01 9.37 -9.97
CA PHE A 109 -0.67 10.13 -11.02
C PHE A 109 -0.80 11.59 -10.58
N ASP A 110 0.23 12.37 -10.89
CA ASP A 110 0.43 13.71 -10.31
C ASP A 110 -0.62 14.75 -10.73
N LEU A 111 -1.42 14.45 -11.76
CA LEU A 111 -2.54 15.29 -12.20
C LEU A 111 -3.76 15.21 -11.27
N LEU A 112 -3.80 14.24 -10.35
CA LEU A 112 -4.81 14.14 -9.31
C LEU A 112 -4.14 13.84 -7.96
N LYS A 113 -4.32 14.75 -6.99
CA LYS A 113 -3.67 14.64 -5.68
C LYS A 113 -3.98 13.30 -4.99
N ASP A 114 -2.93 12.69 -4.43
CA ASP A 114 -2.99 11.44 -3.67
C ASP A 114 -3.55 10.27 -4.49
N SER A 115 -3.29 10.25 -5.80
CA SER A 115 -3.79 9.21 -6.69
C SER A 115 -2.67 8.38 -7.31
N LYS A 116 -3.03 7.16 -7.74
CA LYS A 116 -2.13 6.22 -8.38
C LYS A 116 -2.79 5.49 -9.54
N LEU A 117 -1.97 5.07 -10.49
CA LEU A 117 -2.29 4.06 -11.48
C LEU A 117 -1.90 2.69 -10.92
N VAL A 118 -2.89 1.79 -10.80
CA VAL A 118 -2.72 0.47 -10.19
C VAL A 118 -3.26 -0.59 -11.14
N HIS A 119 -2.47 -1.60 -11.48
CA HIS A 119 -2.94 -2.71 -12.31
C HIS A 119 -3.87 -3.64 -11.53
N TYR A 120 -4.72 -4.38 -12.25
CA TYR A 120 -5.72 -5.27 -11.65
C TYR A 120 -5.12 -6.31 -10.68
N TYR A 121 -3.90 -6.80 -10.94
CA TYR A 121 -3.23 -7.80 -10.11
C TYR A 121 -2.60 -7.22 -8.83
N ASP A 122 -2.50 -5.90 -8.72
CA ASP A 122 -2.05 -5.20 -7.52
C ASP A 122 -3.22 -4.82 -6.59
N ILE A 123 -4.47 -4.96 -7.06
CA ILE A 123 -5.68 -4.88 -6.26
C ILE A 123 -5.85 -6.22 -5.52
N VAL A 124 -5.84 -6.15 -4.20
CA VAL A 124 -5.85 -7.32 -3.32
C VAL A 124 -7.27 -7.71 -2.91
N ALA A 125 -8.16 -6.73 -2.76
CA ALA A 125 -9.55 -6.95 -2.37
C ALA A 125 -10.45 -5.75 -2.73
N VAL A 126 -11.74 -6.00 -2.90
CA VAL A 126 -12.80 -4.98 -2.84
C VAL A 126 -13.33 -4.94 -1.40
N CYS A 127 -13.35 -3.75 -0.79
CA CYS A 127 -13.81 -3.52 0.57
C CYS A 127 -15.34 -3.37 0.60
N LYS A 128 -15.98 -3.92 1.64
CA LYS A 128 -17.40 -3.73 1.95
C LYS A 128 -17.60 -2.60 2.96
#